data_AF-A0A1F7S122-F1
#
_entry.id   AF-A0A1F7S122-F1
#
_cell.length_a   1.000
_cell.length_b   1.000
_cell.length_c   1.000
_cell.angle_alpha   90.00
_cell.angle_beta   90.00
_cell.angle_gamma   90.00
#
_symmetry.space_group_name_H-M   'P 1'
#
loop_
_entity.id
_entity.type
_entity.pdbx_description
1 polymer ?
#
loop_
_entity_poly.entity_id
_entity_poly.type
_entity_poly.pdbx_seq_one_letter_code
_entity_poly.pdbx_strand_id
1 'polypeptide(L)'
;MKKLLIFCAMISTFAAFSGITHASVLEVGPGGYATIQAAIDAAASGDTIEVAAGTYPEQITITKSVTITGSDGAVLDGTTLTPT
;
A
#
# COMPACT_ATOMS: atom_id res chain seq x y z
N MET A 1 -5.45 -43.76 -40.30
CA MET A 1 -4.22 -43.43 -41.06
C MET A 1 -4.21 -41.93 -41.33
N LYS A 2 -3.08 -41.25 -41.06
CA LYS A 2 -2.62 -39.98 -41.65
C LYS A 2 -3.38 -38.71 -41.20
N LYS A 3 -2.90 -38.05 -40.12
CA LYS A 3 -1.96 -36.90 -40.14
C LYS A 3 -2.60 -35.59 -40.66
N LEU A 4 -2.84 -34.63 -39.78
CA LEU A 4 -2.46 -33.23 -40.06
C LEU A 4 -2.26 -32.46 -38.75
N LEU A 5 -0.99 -32.22 -38.41
CA LEU A 5 -0.58 -31.24 -37.42
C LEU A 5 -0.95 -29.85 -37.92
N ILE A 6 -1.69 -29.08 -37.12
CA ILE A 6 -1.73 -27.61 -37.25
C ILE A 6 -0.99 -27.06 -36.04
N PHE A 7 0.27 -26.72 -36.29
CA PHE A 7 1.10 -25.82 -35.51
C PHE A 7 0.68 -24.40 -35.92
N CYS A 8 -0.15 -23.73 -35.13
CA CYS A 8 -0.34 -22.29 -35.29
C CYS A 8 -0.13 -21.68 -33.92
N ALA A 9 1.05 -21.05 -33.80
CA ALA A 9 1.54 -20.11 -32.79
C ALA A 9 0.86 -20.14 -31.42
N MET A 10 1.69 -20.35 -30.38
CA MET A 10 1.62 -19.63 -29.10
C MET A 10 0.47 -18.62 -29.11
N ILE A 11 -0.71 -19.03 -28.62
CA ILE A 11 -1.75 -18.07 -28.28
C ILE A 11 -1.13 -17.32 -27.12
N SER A 12 -0.45 -16.23 -27.51
CA SER A 12 0.19 -15.26 -26.66
C SER A 12 -0.81 -14.94 -25.58
N THR A 13 -0.41 -15.32 -24.37
CA THR A 13 -1.11 -15.21 -23.10
C THR A 13 -2.16 -14.10 -23.15
N PHE A 14 -3.43 -14.51 -23.16
CA PHE A 14 -4.57 -13.62 -23.06
C PHE A 14 -4.33 -12.69 -21.86
N ALA A 15 -4.34 -11.39 -22.12
CA ALA A 15 -3.92 -10.33 -21.22
C ALA A 15 -4.36 -10.61 -19.78
N ALA A 16 -3.42 -10.58 -18.85
CA ALA A 16 -3.76 -10.46 -17.45
C ALA A 16 -4.50 -9.14 -17.28
N PHE A 17 -5.83 -9.19 -17.20
CA PHE A 17 -6.60 -8.16 -16.51
C PHE A 17 -6.25 -8.31 -15.03
N SER A 18 -5.04 -7.90 -14.68
CA SER A 18 -4.61 -7.82 -13.29
C SER A 18 -5.34 -6.65 -12.66
N GLY A 19 -6.48 -6.98 -12.06
CA GLY A 19 -7.05 -6.30 -10.92
C GLY A 19 -7.60 -4.91 -11.23
N ILE A 20 -8.90 -4.75 -11.02
CA ILE A 20 -9.38 -3.46 -10.52
C ILE A 20 -8.63 -3.25 -9.20
N THR A 21 -7.61 -2.38 -9.18
CA THR A 21 -6.92 -2.03 -7.94
C THR A 21 -7.90 -1.20 -7.12
N HIS A 22 -8.61 -1.84 -6.20
CA HIS A 22 -9.32 -1.10 -5.18
C HIS A 22 -8.25 -0.49 -4.27
N ALA A 23 -8.29 0.84 -4.09
CA ALA A 23 -7.53 1.47 -3.02
C ALA A 23 -7.92 0.79 -1.71
N SER A 24 -6.98 0.12 -1.08
CA SER A 24 -7.18 -0.52 0.21
C SER A 24 -7.00 0.50 1.33
N VAL A 25 -7.66 0.24 2.46
CA VAL A 25 -7.53 1.07 3.68
C VAL A 25 -6.66 0.32 4.67
N LEU A 26 -5.60 0.98 5.14
CA LEU A 26 -4.68 0.47 6.16
C LEU A 26 -4.83 1.32 7.43
N GLU A 27 -5.12 0.67 8.55
CA GLU A 27 -5.33 1.34 9.83
C GLU A 27 -4.02 1.46 10.62
N VAL A 28 -3.74 2.64 11.18
CA VAL A 28 -2.64 2.89 12.13
C VAL A 28 -3.24 3.21 13.49
N GLY A 29 -2.77 2.52 14.53
CA GLY A 29 -3.28 2.61 15.89
C GLY A 29 -3.78 1.27 16.45
N PRO A 30 -4.67 1.28 17.46
CA PRO A 30 -5.13 0.06 18.12
C PRO A 30 -5.77 -0.93 17.13
N GLY A 31 -5.14 -2.11 17.00
CA GLY A 31 -5.63 -3.17 16.09
C GLY A 31 -5.14 -3.08 14.65
N GLY A 32 -4.30 -2.08 14.33
CA GLY A 32 -3.67 -1.91 13.03
C GLY A 32 -2.14 -1.92 13.10
N TYR A 33 -1.51 -1.16 12.19
CA TYR A 33 -0.08 -0.90 12.22
C TYR A 33 0.28 -0.01 13.42
N ALA A 34 1.41 -0.31 14.06
CA ALA A 34 1.86 0.46 15.23
C ALA A 34 2.44 1.84 14.88
N THR A 35 2.92 2.01 13.64
CA THR A 35 3.57 3.24 13.14
C THR A 35 3.01 3.60 11.76
N ILE A 36 3.09 4.88 11.40
CA ILE A 36 2.62 5.35 10.09
C ILE A 36 3.58 4.85 9.00
N GLN A 37 4.89 4.83 9.27
CA GLN A 37 5.87 4.27 8.31
C GLN A 37 5.61 2.79 7.98
N ALA A 38 5.22 1.96 8.95
CA ALA A 38 4.92 0.55 8.68
C ALA A 38 3.71 0.39 7.74
N ALA A 39 2.69 1.25 7.89
CA ALA A 39 1.56 1.29 6.96
C ALA A 39 1.97 1.80 5.57
N ILE A 40 2.84 2.82 5.49
CA ILE A 40 3.37 3.32 4.21
C ILE A 40 4.16 2.23 3.47
N ASP A 41 4.98 1.47 4.19
CA ASP A 41 5.79 0.39 3.62
C ASP A 41 4.89 -0.72 3.05
N ALA A 42 3.82 -1.07 3.77
CA ALA A 42 2.84 -2.08 3.36
C ALA A 42 1.88 -1.62 2.25
N ALA A 43 1.57 -0.33 2.18
CA ALA A 43 0.61 0.23 1.22
C ALA A 43 1.07 0.05 -0.23
N ALA A 44 0.12 -0.24 -1.13
CA ALA A 44 0.29 -0.08 -2.56
C ALA A 44 0.01 1.37 -2.99
N SER A 45 0.47 1.74 -4.18
CA SER A 45 0.12 3.04 -4.76
C SER A 45 -1.39 3.15 -4.96
N GLY A 46 -2.00 4.19 -4.41
CA GLY A 46 -3.44 4.46 -4.44
C GLY A 46 -4.14 4.18 -3.12
N ASP A 47 -3.50 3.49 -2.17
CA ASP A 47 -4.11 3.15 -0.88
C ASP A 47 -4.30 4.35 0.03
N THR A 48 -5.21 4.17 1.01
CA THR A 48 -5.46 5.13 2.08
C THR A 48 -4.96 4.55 3.40
N ILE A 49 -4.26 5.37 4.17
CA ILE A 49 -3.81 5.07 5.53
C ILE A 49 -4.67 5.91 6.48
N GLU A 50 -5.51 5.24 7.26
CA GLU A 50 -6.33 5.87 8.30
C GLU A 50 -5.57 5.81 9.63
N VAL A 51 -5.32 6.97 10.23
CA VAL A 51 -4.53 7.09 11.45
C VAL A 51 -5.47 7.45 12.59
N ALA A 52 -5.61 6.54 13.55
CA ALA A 52 -6.37 6.78 14.76
C ALA A 52 -5.72 7.87 15.62
N ALA A 53 -6.52 8.50 16.49
CA ALA A 53 -6.05 9.51 17.43
C ALA A 53 -4.88 8.98 18.29
N GLY A 54 -3.84 9.80 18.46
CA GLY A 54 -2.62 9.42 19.16
C GLY A 54 -1.40 10.21 18.69
N THR A 55 -0.31 10.15 19.45
CA THR A 55 0.97 10.77 19.10
C THR A 55 1.93 9.72 18.56
N TYR A 56 2.44 9.95 17.36
CA TYR A 56 3.34 9.05 16.63
C TYR A 56 4.72 9.73 16.52
N PRO A 57 5.66 9.41 17.43
CA PRO A 57 6.99 10.00 17.43
C PRO A 57 7.89 9.34 16.38
N GLU A 58 7.77 9.78 15.12
CA GLU A 58 8.44 9.14 13.99
C GLU A 58 8.80 10.12 12.88
N GLN A 59 9.81 9.74 12.10
CA GLN A 59 10.12 10.38 10.83
C GLN A 59 9.64 9.45 9.72
N ILE A 60 8.79 9.97 8.83
CA ILE A 60 8.25 9.20 7.72
C ILE A 60 8.86 9.62 6.38
N THR A 61 8.98 8.65 5.47
CA THR A 61 9.37 8.86 4.08
C THR A 61 8.29 8.30 3.17
N ILE A 62 7.73 9.16 2.31
CA ILE A 62 6.68 8.78 1.36
C ILE A 62 7.30 8.70 -0.03
N THR A 63 7.41 7.48 -0.57
CA THR A 63 8.02 7.20 -1.88
C THR A 63 7.01 6.77 -2.94
N LYS A 64 5.75 6.59 -2.56
CA LYS A 64 4.65 6.10 -3.38
C LYS A 64 3.41 6.97 -3.18
N SER A 65 2.51 6.97 -4.15
CA SER A 65 1.27 7.76 -4.07
C SER A 65 0.30 7.09 -3.09
N VAL A 66 0.15 7.63 -1.88
CA VAL A 66 -0.82 7.17 -0.87
C VAL A 66 -1.59 8.37 -0.31
N THR A 67 -2.78 8.12 0.21
CA THR A 67 -3.54 9.10 1.00
C THR A 67 -3.34 8.80 2.48
N ILE A 68 -3.01 9.80 3.30
CA ILE A 68 -2.92 9.64 4.75
C ILE A 68 -3.96 10.55 5.39
N THR A 69 -4.89 9.98 6.15
CA THR A 69 -5.96 10.71 6.83
C THR A 69 -5.90 10.43 8.33
N GLY A 70 -5.78 11.49 9.12
CA GLY A 70 -5.80 11.38 10.58
C GLY A 70 -7.18 11.65 11.15
N SER A 71 -7.59 10.83 12.12
CA SER A 71 -8.69 11.15 13.04
C SER A 71 -8.35 12.39 13.87
N ASP A 72 -9.37 13.05 14.44
CA ASP A 72 -9.15 14.16 15.37
C ASP A 72 -8.24 13.72 16.53
N GLY A 73 -7.19 14.48 16.82
CA GLY A 73 -6.15 14.13 17.80
C GLY A 73 -5.02 13.22 17.30
N ALA A 74 -4.94 12.89 16.01
CA ALA A 74 -3.75 12.26 15.42
C ALA A 74 -2.61 13.30 15.27
N VAL A 75 -1.43 13.01 15.83
CA VAL A 75 -0.26 13.89 15.83
C VAL A 75 0.96 13.10 15.35
N LEU A 76 1.57 13.54 14.24
CA LEU A 76 2.91 13.10 13.84
C LEU A 76 3.94 14.01 14.53
N ASP A 77 4.76 13.45 15.42
CA ASP A 77 5.69 14.21 16.26
C ASP A 77 7.16 13.94 15.87
N GLY A 78 7.79 14.92 15.23
CA GLY A 78 9.23 14.85 14.95
C GLY A 78 10.13 15.35 16.08
N THR A 79 9.57 15.91 17.16
CA THR A 79 10.32 16.68 18.16
C THR A 79 11.03 15.83 19.20
N THR A 80 10.57 14.60 19.42
CA THR A 80 11.18 13.64 20.36
C THR A 80 12.24 12.76 19.71
N LEU A 81 12.48 12.94 18.41
CA LEU A 81 13.49 12.17 17.68
C LEU A 81 14.87 12.77 17.91
N THR A 82 15.83 11.92 18.26
CA THR A 82 17.25 12.31 18.19
C THR A 82 17.66 12.42 16.73
N PRO A 83 18.20 13.56 16.27
CA PRO A 83 18.71 13.68 14.91
C PRO A 83 19.80 12.63 14.67
N THR A 84 19.59 11.72 13.73
CA THR A 84 20.57 10.73 13.27
C THR A 84 21.37 11.24 12.09
#